data_AF-A0A9D4PMU8-F1
#
_entry.id   AF-A0A9D4PMU8-F1
#
_cell.length_a   1.000
_cell.length_b   1.000
_cell.length_c   1.000
_cell.angle_alpha   90.00
_cell.angle_beta   90.00
_cell.angle_gamma   90.00
#
_symmetry.space_group_name_H-M   'P 1'
#
loop_
_entity.id
_entity.type
_entity.pdbx_description
1 polymer ?
#
loop_
_entity_poly.entity_id
_entity_poly.type
_entity_poly.pdbx_seq_one_letter_code
_entity_poly.pdbx_strand_id
1 'polypeptide(L)'
;MWELEQWNFLFESLAARAIPLKLTIKGEVSQSYLRGTLWSAIEEQVSFDTTVCIMDDSEAVECKRFHKFHSVVSQYNHEQILPIFRRLPSFAHVTTHHLEIWISDVNEALCSAIGHYIATTSALKELHLTLSLPPLSRETPNRNWLWESLRLNTSVNKLCVVAKRMTVPATKLLADVLKSRQNIRRVHVKIEEPKAADAFVHHLRDGIECNHNLLSVAVDGCVLSRPRVDEDSFAICDAMRRNSDVVARAAECLNGAQVDRYGAIALEQIIEYPPLRQEVAPLLSVSEANVEALVRTKLKGTQCLDEFMRAAGVVRDQVSCERPEDDHVQLDDLSEDCWGLVRRYLKVQDVKDPELTDDL
;
A
#
# COMPACT_ATOMS: atom_id res chain seq x y z
N MET A 1 29.30 13.57 -4.41
CA MET A 1 29.02 13.14 -5.79
C MET A 1 30.27 12.43 -6.27
N TRP A 2 30.16 11.24 -6.86
CA TRP A 2 31.31 10.53 -7.41
C TRP A 2 31.47 10.90 -8.88
N GLU A 3 32.70 11.14 -9.32
CA GLU A 3 33.04 11.36 -10.72
C GLU A 3 33.03 10.04 -11.50
N LEU A 4 32.91 10.11 -12.84
CA LEU A 4 32.86 8.94 -13.72
C LEU A 4 34.05 7.98 -13.48
N GLU A 5 35.25 8.52 -13.29
CA GLU A 5 36.47 7.77 -13.05
C GLU A 5 36.41 6.96 -11.74
N GLN A 6 35.75 7.51 -10.72
CA GLN A 6 35.57 6.86 -9.43
C GLN A 6 34.56 5.70 -9.53
N TRP A 7 33.50 5.88 -10.32
CA TRP A 7 32.55 4.81 -10.64
C TRP A 7 33.22 3.68 -11.42
N ASN A 8 33.97 4.02 -12.47
CA ASN A 8 34.72 3.04 -13.26
C ASN A 8 35.70 2.26 -12.40
N PHE A 9 36.49 2.94 -11.55
CA PHE A 9 37.44 2.29 -10.65
C PHE A 9 36.75 1.30 -9.69
N LEU A 10 35.59 1.69 -9.12
CA LEU A 10 34.82 0.79 -8.26
C LEU A 10 34.32 -0.43 -9.03
N PHE A 11 33.76 -0.25 -10.22
CA PHE A 11 33.23 -1.34 -11.02
C PHE A 11 34.34 -2.28 -11.53
N GLU A 12 35.49 -1.75 -11.93
CA GLU A 12 36.67 -2.55 -12.27
C GLU A 12 37.17 -3.33 -11.07
N SER A 13 37.22 -2.70 -9.89
CA SER A 13 37.63 -3.34 -8.64
C SER A 13 36.67 -4.45 -8.20
N LEU A 14 35.37 -4.30 -8.47
CA LEU A 14 34.37 -5.33 -8.22
C LEU A 14 34.47 -6.47 -9.23
N ALA A 15 34.58 -6.16 -10.52
CA ALA A 15 34.74 -7.16 -11.58
C ALA A 15 36.01 -8.01 -11.42
N ALA A 16 37.09 -7.41 -10.92
CA ALA A 16 38.36 -8.10 -10.67
C ALA A 16 38.33 -9.04 -9.43
N ARG A 17 37.30 -8.95 -8.58
CA ARG A 17 37.18 -9.79 -7.38
C ARG A 17 36.42 -11.08 -7.68
N ALA A 18 37.02 -12.21 -7.29
CA ALA A 18 36.41 -13.53 -7.41
C ALA A 18 35.31 -13.83 -6.37
N ILE A 19 35.05 -12.92 -5.44
CA ILE A 19 34.06 -13.11 -4.36
C ILE A 19 32.76 -12.38 -4.75
N PRO A 20 31.60 -13.06 -4.76
CA PRO A 20 30.32 -12.42 -5.03
C PRO A 20 29.95 -11.51 -3.86
N LEU A 21 30.29 -10.23 -3.97
CA LEU A 21 29.90 -9.20 -3.03
C LEU A 21 28.62 -8.55 -3.54
N LYS A 22 27.52 -8.67 -2.78
CA LYS A 22 26.30 -7.90 -3.07
C LYS A 22 26.49 -6.47 -2.53
N LEU A 23 26.75 -5.52 -3.43
CA LEU A 23 26.87 -4.11 -3.08
C LEU A 23 25.54 -3.39 -3.29
N THR A 24 25.09 -2.64 -2.28
CA THR A 24 23.94 -1.72 -2.41
C THR A 24 24.44 -0.28 -2.39
N ILE A 25 24.31 0.40 -3.52
CA ILE A 25 24.68 1.82 -3.65
C ILE A 25 23.47 2.68 -3.31
N LYS A 26 23.66 3.63 -2.38
CA LYS A 26 22.66 4.64 -1.99
C LYS A 26 23.14 6.02 -2.45
N GLY A 27 22.29 6.76 -3.17
CA GLY A 27 22.58 8.13 -3.62
C GLY A 27 22.44 8.31 -5.13
N GLU A 28 22.06 9.51 -5.58
CA GLU A 28 21.73 9.81 -6.98
C GLU A 28 22.88 9.47 -7.94
N VAL A 29 22.58 8.65 -8.95
CA VAL A 29 23.51 8.33 -10.03
C VAL A 29 22.94 8.94 -11.31
N SER A 30 23.67 9.90 -11.89
CA SER A 30 23.31 10.42 -13.21
C SER A 30 23.45 9.31 -14.25
N GLN A 31 22.46 9.22 -15.14
CA GLN A 31 22.43 8.28 -16.26
C GLN A 31 23.70 8.34 -17.13
N SER A 32 24.32 9.51 -17.24
CA SER A 32 25.58 9.70 -17.97
C SER A 32 26.73 8.84 -17.45
N TYR A 33 26.72 8.47 -16.16
CA TYR A 33 27.75 7.61 -15.55
C TYR A 33 27.48 6.12 -15.72
N LEU A 34 26.30 5.76 -16.25
CA LEU A 34 25.88 4.39 -16.46
C LEU A 34 26.24 3.86 -17.87
N ARG A 35 26.85 4.67 -18.73
CA ARG A 35 27.25 4.24 -20.09
C ARG A 35 28.63 3.57 -20.07
N GLY A 36 28.69 2.26 -20.37
CA GLY A 36 29.97 1.55 -20.56
C GLY A 36 29.90 0.02 -20.49
N THR A 37 30.88 -0.66 -21.10
CA THR A 37 31.02 -2.13 -21.21
C THR A 37 31.19 -2.87 -19.88
N LEU A 38 31.58 -2.16 -18.82
CA LEU A 38 31.79 -2.72 -17.48
C LEU A 38 30.52 -3.25 -16.79
N TRP A 39 29.33 -2.83 -17.25
CA TRP A 39 28.04 -3.24 -16.65
C TRP A 39 27.73 -4.72 -16.76
N SER A 40 28.00 -5.31 -17.92
CA SER A 40 27.75 -6.73 -18.16
C SER A 40 28.54 -7.64 -17.21
N ALA A 41 29.71 -7.19 -16.74
CA ALA A 41 30.61 -7.98 -15.91
C ALA A 41 30.22 -8.01 -14.41
N ILE A 42 29.51 -7.00 -13.93
CA ILE A 42 29.12 -6.85 -12.51
C ILE A 42 27.62 -7.00 -12.30
N GLU A 43 26.90 -7.42 -13.34
CA GLU A 43 25.43 -7.44 -13.40
C GLU A 43 24.82 -8.28 -12.28
N GLU A 44 25.52 -9.27 -11.73
CA GLU A 44 25.06 -10.12 -10.61
C GLU A 44 25.38 -9.57 -9.20
N GLN A 45 26.30 -8.61 -9.09
CA GLN A 45 26.93 -8.22 -7.84
C GLN A 45 26.45 -6.87 -7.27
N VAL A 46 25.84 -6.00 -8.09
CA VAL A 46 25.47 -4.64 -7.66
C VAL A 46 23.97 -4.39 -7.75
N SER A 47 23.39 -3.82 -6.70
CA SER A 47 22.01 -3.31 -6.69
C SER A 47 21.99 -1.83 -6.30
N PHE A 48 21.06 -1.08 -6.86
CA PHE A 48 20.95 0.35 -6.59
C PHE A 48 19.69 0.61 -5.79
N ASP A 49 19.88 1.13 -4.58
CA ASP A 49 18.82 1.76 -3.80
C ASP A 49 18.91 3.27 -4.05
N THR A 50 18.83 3.64 -5.33
CA THR A 50 18.87 5.02 -5.79
C THR A 50 17.80 5.27 -6.82
N THR A 51 17.45 6.54 -6.92
CA THR A 51 16.51 7.06 -7.88
C THR A 51 17.27 7.49 -9.14
N VAL A 52 16.97 6.88 -10.28
CA VAL A 52 17.56 7.27 -11.57
C VAL A 52 16.69 8.35 -12.22
N CYS A 53 17.29 9.48 -12.55
CA CYS A 53 16.62 10.54 -13.31
C CYS A 53 16.52 10.15 -14.79
N ILE A 54 15.30 9.97 -15.29
CA ILE A 54 15.00 9.75 -16.69
C ILE A 54 14.91 11.11 -17.37
N MET A 55 15.95 11.49 -18.12
CA MET A 55 15.99 12.77 -18.83
C MET A 55 15.68 12.61 -20.32
N ASP A 56 16.25 11.59 -20.97
CA ASP A 56 16.28 11.49 -22.43
C ASP A 56 16.44 10.08 -23.01
N ASP A 57 16.93 9.09 -22.25
CA ASP A 57 17.29 7.77 -22.79
C ASP A 57 16.67 6.58 -22.03
N SER A 58 16.15 5.60 -22.77
CA SER A 58 15.47 4.40 -22.24
C SER A 58 16.39 3.32 -21.69
N GLU A 59 17.70 3.34 -21.99
CA GLU A 59 18.63 2.28 -21.59
C GLU A 59 18.65 2.02 -20.08
N ALA A 60 18.56 3.08 -19.26
CA ALA A 60 18.55 2.94 -17.81
C ALA A 60 17.29 2.23 -17.28
N VAL A 61 16.16 2.36 -17.98
CA VAL A 61 14.89 1.73 -17.59
C VAL A 61 14.90 0.23 -17.88
N GLU A 62 15.64 -0.21 -18.89
CA GLU A 62 15.81 -1.62 -19.21
C GLU A 62 16.66 -2.37 -18.18
N CYS A 63 17.49 -1.64 -17.42
CA CYS A 63 18.34 -2.23 -16.39
C CYS A 63 17.53 -2.69 -15.17
N LYS A 64 17.40 -4.02 -15.01
CA LYS A 64 16.63 -4.70 -13.95
C LYS A 64 17.10 -4.43 -12.52
N ARG A 65 18.24 -3.74 -12.34
CA ARG A 65 18.81 -3.41 -11.02
C ARG A 65 18.26 -2.13 -10.42
N PHE A 66 17.71 -1.24 -11.24
CA PHE A 66 17.06 -0.03 -10.77
C PHE A 66 15.60 -0.31 -10.52
N HIS A 67 15.17 -0.18 -9.28
CA HIS A 67 13.76 -0.39 -8.94
C HIS A 67 13.04 0.93 -8.69
N LYS A 68 13.80 2.03 -8.58
CA LYS A 68 13.32 3.38 -8.28
C LYS A 68 13.72 4.35 -9.38
N PHE A 69 12.75 5.06 -9.94
CA PHE A 69 12.97 6.02 -11.03
C PHE A 69 12.39 7.38 -10.67
N HIS A 70 13.01 8.44 -11.19
CA HIS A 70 12.49 9.79 -11.16
C HIS A 70 12.37 10.32 -12.59
N SER A 71 11.16 10.71 -12.97
CA SER A 71 10.90 11.37 -14.24
C SER A 71 10.42 12.78 -13.98
N VAL A 72 11.08 13.75 -14.61
CA VAL A 72 10.58 15.13 -14.67
C VAL A 72 9.94 15.31 -16.04
N VAL A 73 8.63 15.51 -16.08
CA VAL A 73 7.85 15.75 -17.29
C VAL A 73 7.56 17.23 -17.41
N SER A 74 8.01 17.83 -18.51
CA SER A 74 7.77 19.23 -18.84
C SER A 74 7.44 19.38 -20.33
N GLN A 75 7.07 20.60 -20.73
CA GLN A 75 6.90 20.94 -22.14
C GLN A 75 8.17 20.78 -22.98
N TYR A 76 9.35 20.77 -22.36
CA TYR A 76 10.64 20.75 -23.07
C TYR A 76 11.13 19.34 -23.42
N ASN A 77 10.60 18.31 -22.77
CA ASN A 77 11.07 16.93 -22.93
C ASN A 77 9.96 15.91 -23.20
N HIS A 78 8.73 16.38 -23.48
CA HIS A 78 7.57 15.51 -23.62
C HIS A 78 7.69 14.48 -24.77
N GLU A 79 8.41 14.80 -25.85
CA GLU A 79 8.61 13.91 -27.00
C GLU A 79 9.65 12.82 -26.70
N GLN A 80 10.69 13.17 -25.93
CA GLN A 80 11.75 12.25 -25.55
C GLN A 80 11.27 11.24 -24.51
N ILE A 81 10.41 11.68 -23.58
CA ILE A 81 9.95 10.82 -22.48
C ILE A 81 8.74 9.96 -22.85
N LEU A 82 7.99 10.33 -23.90
CA LEU A 82 6.81 9.59 -24.35
C LEU A 82 7.09 8.12 -24.72
N PRO A 83 8.12 7.78 -25.52
CA PRO A 83 8.49 6.39 -25.79
C PRO A 83 8.81 5.59 -24.51
N ILE A 84 9.37 6.24 -23.50
CA ILE A 84 9.73 5.61 -22.23
C ILE A 84 8.46 5.21 -21.47
N PHE A 85 7.50 6.13 -21.31
CA PHE A 85 6.22 5.83 -20.66
C PHE A 85 5.41 4.74 -21.35
N ARG A 86 5.52 4.61 -22.67
CA ARG A 86 4.88 3.51 -23.42
C ARG A 86 5.48 2.14 -23.09
N ARG A 87 6.75 2.09 -22.70
CA ARG A 87 7.47 0.84 -22.40
C ARG A 87 7.45 0.49 -20.90
N LEU A 88 7.31 1.49 -20.03
CA LEU A 88 7.28 1.31 -18.57
C LEU A 88 6.34 0.19 -18.05
N PRO A 89 5.13 -0.03 -18.59
CA PRO A 89 4.27 -1.14 -18.15
C PRO A 89 4.93 -2.53 -18.25
N SER A 90 5.87 -2.71 -19.17
CA SER A 90 6.52 -4.01 -19.43
C SER A 90 7.65 -4.34 -18.44
N PHE A 91 8.08 -3.39 -17.62
CA PHE A 91 9.23 -3.54 -16.74
C PHE A 91 8.81 -3.92 -15.31
N ALA A 92 8.83 -5.24 -15.05
CA ALA A 92 8.40 -5.80 -13.77
C ALA A 92 9.31 -5.43 -12.57
N HIS A 93 10.50 -4.90 -12.83
CA HIS A 93 11.45 -4.47 -11.80
C HIS A 93 11.18 -3.03 -11.31
N VAL A 94 10.38 -2.23 -12.01
CA VAL A 94 10.04 -0.85 -11.62
C VAL A 94 9.01 -0.89 -10.48
N THR A 95 9.47 -0.71 -9.24
CA THR A 95 8.60 -0.77 -8.04
C THR A 95 8.35 0.58 -7.40
N THR A 96 9.20 1.59 -7.63
CA THR A 96 9.01 2.97 -7.16
C THR A 96 9.17 3.95 -8.31
N HIS A 97 8.27 4.91 -8.44
CA HIS A 97 8.39 5.99 -9.42
C HIS A 97 8.07 7.34 -8.78
N HIS A 98 9.04 8.24 -8.77
CA HIS A 98 8.90 9.68 -8.56
C HIS A 98 8.56 10.34 -9.89
N LEU A 99 7.36 10.88 -10.03
CA LEU A 99 6.91 11.54 -11.23
C LEU A 99 6.60 13.00 -10.93
N GLU A 100 7.43 13.89 -11.45
CA GLU A 100 7.26 15.33 -11.32
C GLU A 100 6.70 15.87 -12.64
N ILE A 101 5.49 16.42 -12.62
CA ILE A 101 4.76 16.87 -13.81
C ILE A 101 4.53 18.37 -13.77
N TRP A 102 5.11 19.08 -14.73
CA TRP A 102 5.01 20.52 -14.92
C TRP A 102 4.03 20.77 -16.08
N ILE A 103 2.73 20.88 -15.77
CA ILE A 103 1.65 20.83 -16.77
C ILE A 103 1.32 22.21 -17.35
N SER A 104 2.33 22.98 -17.76
CA SER A 104 2.04 24.12 -18.64
C SER A 104 1.58 23.65 -20.02
N ASP A 105 2.21 22.63 -20.61
CA ASP A 105 1.90 22.17 -21.99
C ASP A 105 2.21 20.67 -22.22
N VAL A 106 1.69 19.77 -21.36
CA VAL A 106 1.81 18.32 -21.61
C VAL A 106 0.76 17.90 -22.63
N ASN A 107 1.20 17.31 -23.75
CA ASN A 107 0.30 16.86 -24.81
C ASN A 107 -0.56 15.66 -24.36
N GLU A 108 -1.70 15.46 -25.01
CA GLU A 108 -2.65 14.39 -24.69
C GLU A 108 -2.00 12.99 -24.80
N ALA A 109 -1.11 12.81 -25.78
CA ALA A 109 -0.41 11.54 -25.99
C ALA A 109 0.44 11.13 -24.79
N LEU A 110 1.13 12.08 -24.15
CA LEU A 110 1.94 11.81 -22.96
C LEU A 110 1.06 11.61 -21.72
N CYS A 111 0.01 12.40 -21.54
CA CYS A 111 -0.98 12.15 -20.48
C CYS A 111 -1.57 10.74 -20.58
N SER A 112 -1.96 10.31 -21.79
CA SER A 112 -2.47 8.97 -22.05
C SER A 112 -1.41 7.88 -21.78
N ALA A 113 -0.16 8.09 -22.17
CA ALA A 113 0.92 7.13 -21.91
C ALA A 113 1.23 6.98 -20.41
N ILE A 114 1.28 8.08 -19.66
CA ILE A 114 1.46 8.06 -18.20
C ILE A 114 0.26 7.38 -17.54
N GLY A 115 -0.96 7.74 -17.95
CA GLY A 115 -2.18 7.15 -17.42
C GLY A 115 -2.23 5.65 -17.65
N HIS A 116 -1.93 5.20 -18.87
CA HIS A 116 -1.83 3.78 -19.21
C HIS A 116 -0.80 3.07 -18.33
N TYR A 117 0.41 3.63 -18.20
CA TYR A 117 1.44 3.09 -17.32
C TYR A 117 0.97 2.91 -15.89
N ILE A 118 0.40 3.95 -15.28
CA ILE A 118 -0.10 3.88 -13.91
C ILE A 118 -1.23 2.84 -13.82
N ALA A 119 -2.17 2.83 -14.77
CA ALA A 119 -3.32 1.93 -14.72
C ALA A 119 -2.93 0.45 -14.84
N THR A 120 -1.97 0.10 -15.70
CA THR A 120 -1.72 -1.30 -16.10
C THR A 120 -0.51 -1.94 -15.46
N THR A 121 0.41 -1.17 -14.87
CA THR A 121 1.56 -1.76 -14.17
C THR A 121 1.12 -2.62 -12.98
N SER A 122 1.71 -3.80 -12.85
CA SER A 122 1.52 -4.71 -11.70
C SER A 122 2.68 -4.66 -10.70
N ALA A 123 3.80 -4.07 -11.11
CA ALA A 123 5.04 -4.01 -10.35
C ALA A 123 5.14 -2.77 -9.45
N LEU A 124 4.59 -1.62 -9.89
CA LEU A 124 4.70 -0.35 -9.19
C LEU A 124 4.02 -0.42 -7.82
N LYS A 125 4.80 -0.35 -6.74
CA LYS A 125 4.33 -0.37 -5.35
C LYS A 125 4.28 1.02 -4.74
N GLU A 126 5.20 1.90 -5.11
CA GLU A 126 5.31 3.25 -4.57
C GLU A 126 5.25 4.27 -5.71
N LEU A 127 4.28 5.18 -5.65
CA LEU A 127 4.16 6.28 -6.60
C LEU A 127 4.22 7.60 -5.86
N HIS A 128 5.10 8.48 -6.30
CA HIS A 128 5.19 9.85 -5.81
C HIS A 128 4.89 10.80 -6.97
N LEU A 129 3.99 11.73 -6.74
CA LEU A 129 3.50 12.68 -7.74
C LEU A 129 3.79 14.09 -7.27
N THR A 130 4.66 14.80 -7.98
CA THR A 130 4.85 16.24 -7.78
C THR A 130 4.14 16.99 -8.88
N LEU A 131 3.04 17.67 -8.56
CA LEU A 131 2.18 18.34 -9.53
C LEU A 131 2.40 19.86 -9.46
N SER A 132 3.03 20.41 -10.50
CA SER A 132 3.17 21.84 -10.72
C SER A 132 2.22 22.27 -11.84
N LEU A 133 0.98 22.61 -11.47
CA LEU A 133 -0.08 22.96 -12.41
C LEU A 133 -0.20 24.49 -12.55
N PRO A 134 -0.27 25.04 -13.79
CA PRO A 134 -0.69 26.42 -13.99
C PRO A 134 -2.11 26.64 -13.46
N PRO A 135 -2.47 27.89 -13.12
CA PRO A 135 -3.85 28.21 -12.78
C PRO A 135 -4.72 27.89 -13.99
N LEU A 136 -5.88 27.26 -13.75
CA LEU A 136 -6.84 26.91 -14.80
C LEU A 136 -7.27 28.19 -15.53
N SER A 137 -6.61 28.54 -16.64
CA SER A 137 -7.30 29.29 -17.69
C SER A 137 -8.33 28.34 -18.30
N ARG A 138 -9.48 28.93 -18.65
CA ARG A 138 -10.64 28.23 -19.21
C ARG A 138 -10.17 27.34 -20.37
N GLU A 139 -10.59 26.08 -20.36
CA GLU A 139 -10.32 25.05 -21.41
C GLU A 139 -9.02 24.23 -21.30
N THR A 140 -8.56 23.89 -20.09
CA THR A 140 -7.56 22.81 -19.97
C THR A 140 -8.24 21.43 -20.05
N PRO A 141 -7.67 20.47 -20.81
CA PRO A 141 -8.24 19.13 -20.97
C PRO A 141 -8.40 18.43 -19.63
N ASN A 142 -9.41 17.56 -19.55
CA ASN A 142 -9.83 16.82 -18.35
C ASN A 142 -8.63 16.17 -17.63
N ARG A 143 -8.09 16.86 -16.61
CA ARG A 143 -6.93 16.42 -15.80
C ARG A 143 -7.29 15.27 -14.85
N ASN A 144 -8.49 14.70 -14.96
CA ASN A 144 -8.92 13.56 -14.14
C ASN A 144 -8.24 12.25 -14.54
N TRP A 145 -7.62 12.19 -15.72
CA TRP A 145 -6.98 10.98 -16.24
C TRP A 145 -6.01 10.34 -15.23
N LEU A 146 -5.30 11.14 -14.44
CA LEU A 146 -4.34 10.65 -13.44
C LEU A 146 -5.04 9.89 -12.31
N TRP A 147 -6.11 10.48 -11.78
CA TRP A 147 -6.91 9.88 -10.70
C TRP A 147 -7.70 8.68 -11.21
N GLU A 148 -8.25 8.75 -12.42
CA GLU A 148 -8.91 7.62 -13.08
C GLU A 148 -7.95 6.45 -13.31
N SER A 149 -6.70 6.73 -13.72
CA SER A 149 -5.66 5.71 -13.90
C SER A 149 -5.24 5.08 -12.58
N LEU A 150 -5.07 5.88 -11.52
CA LEU A 150 -4.85 5.37 -10.16
C LEU A 150 -6.03 4.54 -9.67
N ARG A 151 -7.26 4.95 -10.00
CA ARG A 151 -8.49 4.19 -9.79
C ARG A 151 -8.60 3.00 -10.74
N LEU A 152 -7.58 2.58 -11.47
CA LEU A 152 -7.53 1.29 -12.18
C LEU A 152 -6.36 0.43 -11.68
N ASN A 153 -5.31 1.05 -11.16
CA ASN A 153 -4.15 0.37 -10.62
C ASN A 153 -4.45 -0.50 -9.39
N THR A 154 -3.86 -1.70 -9.37
CA THR A 154 -3.97 -2.67 -8.26
C THR A 154 -2.63 -2.95 -7.57
N SER A 155 -1.53 -2.34 -7.99
CA SER A 155 -0.20 -2.63 -7.45
C SER A 155 0.31 -1.59 -6.44
N VAL A 156 -0.09 -0.32 -6.60
CA VAL A 156 0.38 0.81 -5.79
C VAL A 156 -0.21 0.69 -4.39
N ASN A 157 0.68 0.62 -3.40
CA ASN A 157 0.35 0.54 -1.99
C ASN A 157 0.84 1.74 -1.17
N LYS A 158 1.80 2.53 -1.70
CA LYS A 158 2.19 3.82 -1.14
C LYS A 158 2.02 4.92 -2.19
N LEU A 159 1.32 5.98 -1.81
CA LEU A 159 1.07 7.14 -2.66
C LEU A 159 1.55 8.41 -1.95
N CYS A 160 2.45 9.15 -2.58
CA CYS A 160 2.81 10.50 -2.17
C CYS A 160 2.32 11.48 -3.23
N VAL A 161 1.60 12.54 -2.84
CA VAL A 161 1.13 13.59 -3.75
C VAL A 161 1.55 14.93 -3.18
N VAL A 162 2.43 15.62 -3.87
CA VAL A 162 2.82 17.00 -3.58
C VAL A 162 2.24 17.88 -4.67
N ALA A 163 1.17 18.60 -4.37
CA ALA A 163 0.51 19.48 -5.31
C ALA A 163 0.62 20.94 -4.86
N LYS A 164 1.38 21.72 -5.63
CA LYS A 164 1.48 23.19 -5.40
C LYS A 164 0.15 23.89 -5.65
N ARG A 165 -0.61 23.39 -6.62
CA ARG A 165 -1.93 23.90 -7.00
C ARG A 165 -2.83 22.73 -7.34
N MET A 166 -3.83 22.45 -6.51
CA MET A 166 -4.82 21.41 -6.75
C MET A 166 -6.20 21.97 -6.50
N THR A 167 -7.12 21.78 -7.44
CA THR A 167 -8.48 22.28 -7.30
C THR A 167 -9.30 21.38 -6.38
N VAL A 168 -10.35 21.94 -5.77
CA VAL A 168 -11.30 21.17 -4.97
C VAL A 168 -11.88 19.96 -5.73
N PRO A 169 -12.34 20.06 -6.99
CA PRO A 169 -12.78 18.86 -7.73
C PRO A 169 -11.70 17.76 -7.85
N ALA A 170 -10.44 18.13 -8.08
CA ALA A 170 -9.34 17.16 -8.17
C ALA A 170 -9.07 16.50 -6.80
N THR A 171 -9.22 17.24 -5.70
CA THR A 171 -9.04 16.68 -4.35
C THR A 171 -10.14 15.68 -4.00
N LYS A 172 -11.38 15.93 -4.42
CA LYS A 172 -12.49 14.98 -4.27
C LYS A 172 -12.22 13.68 -5.01
N LEU A 173 -11.74 13.76 -6.26
CA LEU A 173 -11.39 12.56 -7.03
C LEU A 173 -10.28 11.76 -6.36
N LEU A 174 -9.23 12.42 -5.86
CA LEU A 174 -8.19 11.75 -5.09
C LEU A 174 -8.77 11.06 -3.84
N ALA A 175 -9.65 11.73 -3.08
CA ALA A 175 -10.33 11.12 -1.94
C ALA A 175 -11.17 9.89 -2.36
N ASP A 176 -11.90 9.98 -3.48
CA ASP A 176 -12.67 8.85 -4.03
C ASP A 176 -11.78 7.68 -4.45
N VAL A 177 -10.59 7.93 -4.99
CA VAL A 177 -9.60 6.88 -5.25
C VAL A 177 -9.22 6.17 -3.96
N LEU A 178 -8.93 6.92 -2.90
CA LEU A 178 -8.51 6.36 -1.62
C LEU A 178 -9.63 5.56 -0.92
N LYS A 179 -10.88 6.01 -1.06
CA LYS A 179 -12.05 5.30 -0.55
C LYS A 179 -12.34 4.00 -1.30
N SER A 180 -12.27 4.05 -2.62
CA SER A 180 -12.78 2.98 -3.50
C SER A 180 -11.81 1.83 -3.75
N ARG A 181 -10.56 1.91 -3.26
CA ARG A 181 -9.47 1.01 -3.68
C ARG A 181 -8.84 0.24 -2.53
N GLN A 182 -8.67 -1.07 -2.74
CA GLN A 182 -8.24 -2.04 -1.73
C GLN A 182 -6.73 -2.05 -1.44
N ASN A 183 -5.89 -1.43 -2.28
CA ASN A 183 -4.44 -1.72 -2.23
C ASN A 183 -3.57 -0.57 -1.72
N ILE A 184 -4.06 0.68 -1.74
CA ILE A 184 -3.33 1.83 -1.18
C ILE A 184 -3.44 1.77 0.35
N ARG A 185 -2.29 1.71 1.02
CA ARG A 185 -2.19 1.55 2.48
C ARG A 185 -1.54 2.73 3.16
N ARG A 186 -0.64 3.43 2.45
CA ARG A 186 0.05 4.61 2.98
C ARG A 186 -0.09 5.76 2.01
N VAL A 187 -0.54 6.89 2.52
CA VAL A 187 -0.78 8.10 1.74
C VAL A 187 -0.11 9.27 2.42
N HIS A 188 0.67 10.04 1.66
CA HIS A 188 1.13 11.36 2.07
C HIS A 188 0.66 12.37 1.05
N VAL A 189 -0.12 13.35 1.46
CA VAL A 189 -0.67 14.39 0.59
C VAL A 189 -0.22 15.75 1.11
N LYS A 190 0.49 16.51 0.29
CA LYS A 190 0.82 17.91 0.56
C LYS A 190 0.10 18.78 -0.46
N ILE A 191 -0.88 19.54 0.01
CA ILE A 191 -1.64 20.49 -0.81
C ILE A 191 -1.35 21.89 -0.28
N GLU A 192 -0.75 22.75 -1.09
CA GLU A 192 -0.38 24.11 -0.64
C GLU A 192 -1.60 25.02 -0.48
N GLU A 193 -2.71 24.75 -1.18
CA GLU A 193 -3.96 25.52 -1.08
C GLU A 193 -4.83 25.01 0.09
N PRO A 194 -5.02 25.78 1.18
CA PRO A 194 -5.69 25.29 2.38
C PRO A 194 -7.13 24.82 2.13
N LYS A 195 -7.92 25.55 1.31
CA LYS A 195 -9.30 25.17 0.99
C LYS A 195 -9.40 23.82 0.28
N ALA A 196 -8.41 23.52 -0.57
CA ALA A 196 -8.35 22.25 -1.29
C ALA A 196 -7.93 21.10 -0.36
N ALA A 197 -7.02 21.38 0.58
CA ALA A 197 -6.62 20.45 1.63
C ALA A 197 -7.78 20.13 2.59
N ASP A 198 -8.52 21.14 3.07
CA ASP A 198 -9.70 20.95 3.92
C ASP A 198 -10.78 20.13 3.17
N ALA A 199 -11.02 20.45 1.89
CA ALA A 199 -11.96 19.69 1.06
C ALA A 199 -11.53 18.23 0.87
N PHE A 200 -10.22 17.95 0.73
CA PHE A 200 -9.70 16.58 0.65
C PHE A 200 -10.04 15.79 1.91
N VAL A 201 -9.74 16.34 3.09
CA VAL A 201 -9.99 15.70 4.39
C VAL A 201 -11.49 15.43 4.57
N HIS A 202 -12.32 16.43 4.32
CA HIS A 202 -13.77 16.29 4.41
C HIS A 202 -14.32 15.17 3.52
N HIS A 203 -13.89 15.08 2.26
CA HIS A 203 -14.38 14.06 1.33
C HIS A 203 -13.77 12.68 1.57
N LEU A 204 -12.58 12.61 2.18
CA LEU A 204 -11.94 11.35 2.56
C LEU A 204 -12.67 10.74 3.75
N ARG A 205 -13.07 11.57 4.73
CA ARG A 205 -13.88 11.14 5.88
C ARG A 205 -15.13 10.38 5.43
N ASP A 206 -15.80 10.85 4.39
CA ASP A 206 -17.00 10.22 3.83
C ASP A 206 -16.74 8.82 3.28
N GLY A 207 -16.83 7.78 4.12
CA GLY A 207 -16.61 6.38 3.73
C GLY A 207 -15.27 5.78 4.16
N ILE A 208 -14.45 6.52 4.93
CA ILE A 208 -13.21 5.99 5.50
C ILE A 208 -13.47 4.84 6.50
N GLU A 209 -14.63 4.86 7.17
CA GLU A 209 -15.05 3.83 8.12
C GLU A 209 -15.16 2.44 7.45
N CYS A 210 -15.55 2.41 6.17
CA CYS A 210 -15.63 1.19 5.37
C CYS A 210 -14.28 0.80 4.73
N ASN A 211 -13.25 1.64 4.86
CA ASN A 211 -11.92 1.36 4.34
C ASN A 211 -11.08 0.61 5.39
N HIS A 212 -10.79 -0.65 5.10
CA HIS A 212 -9.99 -1.51 5.98
C HIS A 212 -8.52 -1.64 5.56
N ASN A 213 -8.06 -0.88 4.55
CA ASN A 213 -6.72 -1.06 3.98
C ASN A 213 -5.79 0.12 4.26
N LEU A 214 -6.32 1.32 4.46
CA LEU A 214 -5.53 2.51 4.79
C LEU A 214 -4.98 2.42 6.22
N LEU A 215 -3.66 2.37 6.33
CA LEU A 215 -2.91 2.30 7.59
C LEU A 215 -2.29 3.64 7.98
N SER A 216 -2.00 4.48 7.00
CA SER A 216 -1.37 5.78 7.24
C SER A 216 -1.82 6.81 6.21
N VAL A 217 -2.24 7.96 6.69
CA VAL A 217 -2.65 9.14 5.94
C VAL A 217 -2.02 10.33 6.64
N ALA A 218 -1.09 10.98 5.95
CA ALA A 218 -0.49 12.24 6.39
C ALA A 218 -0.92 13.32 5.40
N VAL A 219 -1.46 14.43 5.91
CA VAL A 219 -1.88 15.57 5.09
C VAL A 219 -1.17 16.83 5.57
N ASP A 220 -0.29 17.38 4.73
CA ASP A 220 0.37 18.65 4.97
C ASP A 220 -0.47 19.80 4.41
N GLY A 221 -0.54 20.92 5.14
CA GLY A 221 -1.27 22.12 4.72
C GLY A 221 -2.73 22.19 5.18
N CYS A 222 -3.19 21.20 5.94
CA CYS A 222 -4.55 21.11 6.49
C CYS A 222 -4.57 21.14 8.03
N VAL A 223 -5.76 21.25 8.61
CA VAL A 223 -6.03 21.20 10.07
C VAL A 223 -5.52 19.91 10.74
N LEU A 224 -5.29 18.82 10.01
CA LEU A 224 -4.62 17.61 10.51
C LEU A 224 -3.23 17.87 11.13
N SER A 225 -2.56 18.97 10.76
CA SER A 225 -1.28 19.40 11.35
C SER A 225 -1.45 20.39 12.52
N ARG A 226 -2.68 20.77 12.89
CA ARG A 226 -3.00 21.74 13.95
C ARG A 226 -3.65 21.03 15.15
N PRO A 227 -3.40 21.50 16.39
CA PRO A 227 -3.83 20.82 17.61
C PRO A 227 -5.34 20.86 17.91
N ARG A 228 -6.19 21.29 16.97
CA ARG A 228 -7.65 21.16 17.08
C ARG A 228 -8.08 20.06 16.14
N VAL A 229 -8.23 18.85 16.68
CA VAL A 229 -8.77 17.71 15.97
C VAL A 229 -10.22 18.04 15.61
N ASP A 230 -10.49 18.35 14.35
CA ASP A 230 -11.85 18.40 13.83
C ASP A 230 -12.41 16.97 13.69
N GLU A 231 -13.74 16.84 13.66
CA GLU A 231 -14.41 15.53 13.58
C GLU A 231 -13.97 14.73 12.35
N ASP A 232 -13.69 15.41 11.24
CA ASP A 232 -13.26 14.77 10.00
C ASP A 232 -11.88 14.11 10.14
N SER A 233 -10.94 14.84 10.74
CA SER A 233 -9.60 14.36 11.07
C SER A 233 -9.63 13.21 12.06
N PHE A 234 -10.51 13.29 13.08
CA PHE A 234 -10.68 12.22 14.05
C PHE A 234 -11.12 10.92 13.39
N ALA A 235 -12.14 10.97 12.52
CA ALA A 235 -12.65 9.79 11.82
C ALA A 235 -11.58 9.10 10.97
N ILE A 236 -10.72 9.87 10.28
CA ILE A 236 -9.61 9.33 9.50
C ILE A 236 -8.56 8.69 10.42
N CYS A 237 -8.19 9.37 11.51
CA CYS A 237 -7.25 8.85 12.51
C CYS A 237 -7.76 7.56 13.17
N ASP A 238 -9.05 7.50 13.49
CA ASP A 238 -9.65 6.34 14.12
C ASP A 238 -9.67 5.14 13.16
N ALA A 239 -10.02 5.34 11.88
CA ALA A 239 -9.95 4.29 10.86
C ALA A 239 -8.52 3.74 10.69
N MET A 240 -7.51 4.61 10.65
CA MET A 240 -6.11 4.18 10.57
C MET A 240 -5.66 3.40 11.80
N ARG A 241 -6.05 3.86 13.00
CA ARG A 241 -5.76 3.18 14.28
C ARG A 241 -6.38 1.79 14.27
N ARG A 242 -7.68 1.68 13.97
CA ARG A 242 -8.39 0.40 13.85
C ARG A 242 -7.66 -0.56 12.90
N ASN A 243 -7.32 -0.10 11.69
CA ASN A 243 -6.68 -0.95 10.69
C ASN A 243 -5.25 -1.37 11.12
N SER A 244 -4.53 -0.48 11.80
CA SER A 244 -3.18 -0.77 12.35
C SER A 244 -3.23 -1.76 13.51
N ASP A 245 -4.23 -1.62 14.40
CA ASP A 245 -4.45 -2.51 15.53
C ASP A 245 -4.74 -3.94 15.06
N VAL A 246 -5.46 -4.11 13.95
CA VAL A 246 -5.69 -5.42 13.30
C VAL A 246 -4.37 -6.06 12.87
N VAL A 247 -3.51 -5.29 12.19
CA VAL A 247 -2.19 -5.79 11.75
C VAL A 247 -1.31 -6.15 12.94
N ALA A 248 -1.27 -5.31 13.98
CA ALA A 248 -0.47 -5.52 15.18
C ALA A 248 -0.93 -6.76 15.95
N ARG A 249 -2.23 -6.88 16.25
CA ARG A 249 -2.80 -8.02 16.98
C ARG A 249 -2.62 -9.33 16.22
N ALA A 250 -2.80 -9.32 14.90
CA ALA A 250 -2.55 -10.49 14.08
C ALA A 250 -1.07 -10.91 14.17
N ALA A 251 -0.13 -9.96 14.09
CA ALA A 251 1.30 -10.26 14.25
C ALA A 251 1.62 -10.85 15.63
N GLU A 252 1.08 -10.27 16.72
CA GLU A 252 1.27 -10.79 18.07
C GLU A 252 0.78 -12.24 18.23
N CYS A 253 -0.43 -12.53 17.73
CA CYS A 253 -1.01 -13.87 17.76
C CYS A 253 -0.16 -14.89 16.99
N LEU A 254 0.36 -14.50 15.82
CA LEU A 254 1.21 -15.34 15.00
C LEU A 254 2.61 -15.53 15.60
N ASN A 255 3.08 -14.56 16.39
CA ASN A 255 4.35 -14.63 17.12
C ASN A 255 4.26 -15.42 18.44
N GLY A 256 3.15 -16.13 18.67
CA GLY A 256 3.01 -17.07 19.79
C GLY A 256 2.16 -16.57 20.95
N ALA A 257 1.59 -15.35 20.88
CA ALA A 257 0.61 -14.93 21.88
C ALA A 257 -0.62 -15.88 21.87
N GLN A 258 -1.28 -15.96 23.03
CA GLN A 258 -2.56 -16.64 23.15
C GLN A 258 -3.60 -15.89 22.32
N VAL A 259 -4.43 -16.64 21.59
CA VAL A 259 -5.48 -16.05 20.76
C VAL A 259 -6.66 -15.71 21.66
N ASP A 260 -6.82 -14.41 21.94
CA ASP A 260 -8.02 -13.86 22.54
C ASP A 260 -9.04 -13.48 21.45
N ARG A 261 -10.19 -12.92 21.86
CA ARG A 261 -11.27 -12.50 20.97
C ARG A 261 -10.79 -11.55 19.88
N TYR A 262 -10.02 -10.55 20.26
CA TYR A 262 -9.54 -9.53 19.35
C TYR A 262 -8.47 -10.04 18.39
N GLY A 263 -7.59 -10.92 18.87
CA GLY A 263 -6.61 -11.63 18.08
C GLY A 263 -7.27 -12.55 17.05
N ALA A 264 -8.32 -13.28 17.45
CA ALA A 264 -9.07 -14.13 16.53
C ALA A 264 -9.77 -13.31 15.43
N ILE A 265 -10.42 -12.20 15.79
CA ILE A 265 -11.02 -11.27 14.83
C ILE A 265 -9.95 -10.73 13.87
N ALA A 266 -8.79 -10.32 14.39
CA ALA A 266 -7.69 -9.81 13.57
C ALA A 266 -7.18 -10.86 12.57
N LEU A 267 -7.03 -12.12 13.00
CA LEU A 267 -6.65 -13.24 12.12
C LEU A 267 -7.69 -13.50 11.02
N GLU A 268 -8.99 -13.47 11.34
CA GLU A 268 -10.06 -13.60 10.34
C GLU A 268 -10.05 -12.42 9.34
N GLN A 269 -9.83 -11.19 9.82
CA GLN A 269 -9.78 -10.01 8.97
C GLN A 269 -8.59 -10.01 8.01
N ILE A 270 -7.38 -10.42 8.43
CA ILE A 270 -6.24 -10.46 7.49
C ILE A 270 -6.36 -11.58 6.44
N ILE A 271 -7.24 -12.59 6.64
CA ILE A 271 -7.63 -13.52 5.59
C ILE A 271 -8.54 -12.83 4.56
N GLU A 272 -9.54 -12.11 5.06
CA GLU A 272 -10.54 -11.42 4.24
C GLU A 272 -9.91 -10.27 3.44
N TYR A 273 -8.89 -9.61 4.00
CA TYR A 273 -8.19 -8.48 3.42
C TYR A 273 -6.71 -8.80 3.17
N PRO A 274 -6.35 -9.41 2.02
CA PRO A 274 -4.96 -9.71 1.65
C PRO A 274 -3.97 -8.53 1.77
N PRO A 275 -4.36 -7.26 1.49
CA PRO A 275 -3.48 -6.12 1.69
C PRO A 275 -2.99 -5.95 3.12
N LEU A 276 -3.80 -6.28 4.14
CA LEU A 276 -3.38 -6.24 5.54
C LEU A 276 -2.41 -7.36 5.88
N ARG A 277 -2.60 -8.56 5.32
CA ARG A 277 -1.68 -9.69 5.50
C ARG A 277 -0.26 -9.37 5.02
N GLN A 278 -0.13 -8.63 3.93
CA GLN A 278 1.17 -8.16 3.42
C GLN A 278 1.92 -7.27 4.42
N GLU A 279 1.20 -6.60 5.32
CA GLU A 279 1.77 -5.69 6.32
C GLU A 279 2.15 -6.42 7.61
N VAL A 280 1.61 -7.63 7.84
CA VAL A 280 2.02 -8.53 8.93
C VAL A 280 3.37 -9.19 8.64
N ALA A 281 3.62 -9.56 7.37
CA ALA A 281 4.86 -10.21 6.94
C ALA A 281 6.17 -9.52 7.42
N PRO A 282 6.35 -8.20 7.24
CA PRO A 282 7.54 -7.51 7.74
C PRO A 282 7.62 -7.48 9.27
N LEU A 283 6.51 -7.43 10.01
CA LEU A 283 6.52 -7.45 11.47
C LEU A 283 7.04 -8.78 12.03
N LEU A 284 6.77 -9.87 11.31
CA LEU A 284 7.23 -11.21 11.66
C LEU A 284 8.57 -11.59 11.01
N SER A 285 9.13 -10.73 10.14
CA SER A 285 10.32 -11.03 9.34
C SER A 285 10.20 -12.33 8.52
N VAL A 286 9.02 -12.61 7.96
CA VAL A 286 8.74 -13.79 7.11
C VAL A 286 8.13 -13.39 5.77
N SER A 287 8.03 -14.34 4.83
CA SER A 287 7.33 -14.12 3.56
C SER A 287 5.80 -14.06 3.75
N GLU A 288 5.08 -13.43 2.82
CA GLU A 288 3.62 -13.41 2.84
C GLU A 288 3.01 -14.82 2.82
N ALA A 289 3.60 -15.75 2.05
CA ALA A 289 3.16 -17.14 2.00
C ALA A 289 3.32 -17.84 3.36
N ASN A 290 4.36 -17.51 4.12
CA ASN A 290 4.53 -18.02 5.49
C ASN A 290 3.49 -17.43 6.44
N VAL A 291 3.17 -16.13 6.33
CA VAL A 291 2.07 -15.53 7.10
C VAL A 291 0.78 -16.28 6.82
N GLU A 292 0.45 -16.53 5.56
CA GLU A 292 -0.76 -17.28 5.19
C GLU A 292 -0.79 -18.69 5.80
N ALA A 293 0.33 -19.42 5.76
CA ALA A 293 0.44 -20.73 6.39
C ALA A 293 0.28 -20.68 7.91
N LEU A 294 0.88 -19.68 8.57
CA LEU A 294 0.76 -19.48 10.02
C LEU A 294 -0.67 -19.13 10.43
N VAL A 295 -1.34 -18.23 9.69
CA VAL A 295 -2.73 -17.86 9.95
C VAL A 295 -3.66 -19.07 9.80
N ARG A 296 -3.51 -19.84 8.72
CA ARG A 296 -4.27 -21.09 8.54
C ARG A 296 -4.02 -22.08 9.67
N THR A 297 -2.80 -22.15 10.20
CA THR A 297 -2.46 -23.06 11.31
C THR A 297 -3.09 -22.60 12.62
N LYS A 298 -3.02 -21.29 12.92
CA LYS A 298 -3.65 -20.71 14.12
C LYS A 298 -5.17 -20.84 14.10
N LEU A 299 -5.82 -20.56 12.97
CA LEU A 299 -7.28 -20.69 12.85
C LEU A 299 -7.76 -22.14 12.77
N LYS A 300 -6.90 -23.11 12.39
CA LYS A 300 -7.23 -24.53 12.56
C LYS A 300 -7.45 -24.89 14.03
N GLY A 301 -6.66 -24.30 14.94
CA GLY A 301 -6.85 -24.43 16.38
C GLY A 301 -8.01 -23.60 16.94
N THR A 302 -8.91 -23.08 16.07
CA THR A 302 -10.20 -22.48 16.45
C THR A 302 -11.35 -23.09 15.63
N GLN A 303 -11.13 -24.29 15.07
CA GLN A 303 -12.15 -25.02 14.31
C GLN A 303 -13.09 -25.80 15.22
N CYS A 304 -12.61 -26.32 16.34
CA CYS A 304 -13.44 -27.04 17.31
C CYS A 304 -14.36 -26.06 18.07
N LEU A 305 -15.52 -26.53 18.52
CA LEU A 305 -16.54 -25.72 19.19
C LEU A 305 -15.98 -25.01 20.43
N ASP A 306 -15.33 -25.75 21.32
CA ASP A 306 -14.79 -25.21 22.59
C ASP A 306 -13.72 -24.15 22.36
N GLU A 307 -12.80 -24.40 21.43
CA GLU A 307 -11.72 -23.48 21.11
C GLU A 307 -12.25 -22.19 20.48
N PHE A 308 -13.24 -22.29 19.58
CA PHE A 308 -13.90 -21.13 19.03
C PHE A 308 -14.63 -20.33 20.10
N MET A 309 -15.43 -20.99 20.95
CA MET A 309 -16.21 -20.29 21.98
C MET A 309 -15.32 -19.65 23.03
N ARG A 310 -14.19 -20.27 23.37
CA ARG A 310 -13.16 -19.68 24.22
C ARG A 310 -12.50 -18.48 23.57
N ALA A 311 -12.09 -18.61 22.30
CA ALA A 311 -11.52 -17.51 21.55
C ALA A 311 -12.52 -16.34 21.43
N ALA A 312 -13.81 -16.63 21.20
CA ALA A 312 -14.86 -15.62 21.12
C ALA A 312 -15.23 -14.99 22.49
N GLY A 313 -14.69 -15.52 23.59
CA GLY A 313 -14.95 -15.04 24.95
C GLY A 313 -16.30 -15.49 25.54
N VAL A 314 -16.97 -16.46 24.92
CA VAL A 314 -18.28 -16.97 25.36
C VAL A 314 -18.14 -17.90 26.57
N VAL A 315 -17.12 -18.76 26.55
CA VAL A 315 -16.83 -19.73 27.62
C VAL A 315 -15.39 -19.60 28.09
N ARG A 316 -15.11 -20.01 29.32
CA ARG A 316 -13.74 -20.07 29.84
C ARG A 316 -13.03 -21.35 29.40
N ASP A 317 -13.70 -22.48 29.52
CA ASP A 317 -13.09 -23.80 29.36
C ASP A 317 -13.75 -24.62 28.26
N GLN A 318 -15.03 -24.98 28.40
CA GLN A 318 -15.75 -25.80 27.40
C GLN A 318 -17.21 -25.37 27.31
N VAL A 319 -17.85 -25.71 26.20
CA VAL A 319 -19.28 -25.56 26.00
C VAL A 319 -19.99 -26.73 26.68
N SER A 320 -20.95 -26.41 27.53
CA SER A 320 -21.89 -27.37 28.09
C SER A 320 -23.23 -26.68 28.21
N CYS A 321 -24.27 -27.29 27.65
CA CYS A 321 -25.63 -26.77 27.76
C CYS A 321 -26.32 -27.40 28.97
N GLU A 322 -27.25 -26.64 29.56
CA GLU A 322 -28.14 -27.21 30.57
C GLU A 322 -29.12 -28.16 29.89
N ARG A 323 -29.22 -29.39 30.43
CA ARG A 323 -30.07 -30.42 29.85
C ARG A 323 -31.53 -29.97 29.84
N PRO A 324 -32.16 -29.88 28.67
CA PRO A 324 -33.55 -29.48 28.56
C PRO A 324 -34.48 -30.59 29.06
N GLU A 325 -35.68 -30.22 29.49
CA GLU A 325 -36.75 -31.19 29.78
C GLU A 325 -37.27 -31.88 28.49
N ASP A 326 -37.09 -31.20 27.35
CA ASP A 326 -37.46 -31.66 26.02
C ASP A 326 -36.20 -32.11 25.25
N ASP A 327 -36.18 -33.32 24.67
CA ASP A 327 -35.06 -34.00 23.96
C ASP A 327 -34.56 -33.27 22.67
N HIS A 328 -34.47 -31.95 22.69
CA HIS A 328 -33.97 -31.15 21.58
C HIS A 328 -32.44 -31.11 21.54
N VAL A 329 -31.90 -31.21 20.33
CA VAL A 329 -30.45 -31.09 20.05
C VAL A 329 -29.96 -29.70 20.45
N GLN A 330 -28.93 -29.66 21.29
CA GLN A 330 -28.27 -28.45 21.75
C GLN A 330 -26.92 -28.23 21.04
N LEU A 331 -26.20 -27.19 21.46
CA LEU A 331 -24.95 -26.79 20.82
C LEU A 331 -23.80 -27.76 21.13
N ASP A 332 -23.73 -28.27 22.36
CA ASP A 332 -22.78 -29.28 22.81
C ASP A 332 -23.10 -30.70 22.32
N ASP A 333 -24.29 -30.93 21.75
CA ASP A 333 -24.65 -32.17 21.05
C ASP A 333 -24.14 -32.21 19.60
N LEU A 334 -23.64 -31.09 19.06
CA LEU A 334 -23.18 -31.03 17.68
C LEU A 334 -21.88 -31.83 17.49
N SER A 335 -21.88 -32.69 16.47
CA SER A 335 -20.62 -33.29 16.00
C SER A 335 -19.68 -32.24 15.40
N GLU A 336 -18.38 -32.53 15.38
CA GLU A 336 -17.37 -31.68 14.74
C GLU A 336 -17.69 -31.36 13.27
N ASP A 337 -18.26 -32.31 12.52
CA ASP A 337 -18.67 -32.08 11.13
C ASP A 337 -19.83 -31.08 11.03
N CYS A 338 -20.82 -31.21 11.91
CA CYS A 338 -21.95 -30.28 11.99
C CYS A 338 -21.49 -28.88 12.39
N TRP A 339 -20.63 -28.79 13.41
CA TRP A 339 -20.03 -27.53 13.84
C TRP A 339 -19.18 -26.89 12.74
N GLY A 340 -18.39 -27.69 12.02
CA GLY A 340 -17.61 -27.24 10.88
C GLY A 340 -18.47 -26.62 9.77
N LEU A 341 -19.71 -27.07 9.58
CA LEU A 341 -20.67 -26.43 8.68
C LEU A 341 -21.16 -25.08 9.22
N VAL A 342 -21.46 -24.98 10.51
CA VAL A 342 -21.84 -23.71 11.17
C VAL A 342 -20.71 -22.69 11.07
N ARG A 343 -19.46 -23.10 11.30
CA ARG A 343 -18.27 -22.22 11.24
C ARG A 343 -17.98 -21.63 9.86
N ARG A 344 -18.57 -22.14 8.79
CA ARG A 344 -18.49 -21.51 7.47
C ARG A 344 -19.27 -20.19 7.39
N TYR A 345 -20.22 -20.00 8.29
CA TYR A 345 -21.11 -18.84 8.32
C TYR A 345 -20.91 -17.95 9.55
N LEU A 346 -20.31 -18.48 10.61
CA LEU A 346 -20.09 -17.76 11.86
C LEU A 346 -18.63 -17.31 12.01
N LYS A 347 -18.41 -15.99 12.01
CA LYS A 347 -17.14 -15.35 12.37
C LYS A 347 -17.13 -14.97 13.85
N VAL A 348 -15.94 -14.76 14.42
CA VAL A 348 -15.81 -14.35 15.83
C VAL A 348 -16.46 -12.98 16.07
N GLN A 349 -16.37 -12.07 15.09
CA GLN A 349 -16.98 -10.76 15.14
C GLN A 349 -18.53 -10.78 15.16
N ASP A 350 -19.15 -11.88 14.75
CA ASP A 350 -20.62 -12.02 14.74
C ASP A 350 -21.17 -12.37 16.14
N VAL A 351 -20.31 -12.87 17.03
CA VAL A 351 -20.65 -13.16 18.42
C VAL A 351 -20.69 -11.84 19.18
N LYS A 352 -21.78 -11.53 19.88
CA LYS A 352 -21.85 -10.31 20.71
C LYS A 352 -20.76 -10.30 21.78
N ASP A 353 -20.21 -9.13 22.03
CA ASP A 353 -19.20 -8.97 23.07
C ASP A 353 -19.89 -8.95 24.44
N PRO A 354 -19.63 -9.94 25.32
CA PRO A 354 -20.27 -10.00 26.64
C PRO A 354 -19.81 -8.85 27.56
N GLU A 355 -18.67 -8.22 27.30
CA GLU A 355 -18.17 -7.09 28.11
C GLU A 355 -18.81 -5.75 27.72
N LEU A 356 -19.47 -5.67 26.56
CA LEU A 356 -20.16 -4.47 26.08
C LEU A 356 -21.69 -4.53 26.31
N THR A 357 -22.19 -5.61 26.91
CA THR A 357 -23.63 -5.80 27.14
C THR A 357 -24.18 -5.23 28.45
N ASP A 358 -23.34 -4.62 29.29
CA ASP A 358 -23.79 -4.02 30.57
C ASP A 358 -24.44 -2.61 30.42
N ASP A 359 -24.52 -2.05 29.21
CA ASP A 359 -25.10 -0.72 28.93
C ASP A 359 -26.45 -0.74 28.17
N LEU A 360 -27.23 -1.83 28.25
CA LEU A 360 -28.60 -1.90 27.68
C LEU A 360 -29.68 -2.24 28.70
#